data_AF-A0A418WUW4-F1
#
_entry.id   AF-A0A418WUW4-F1
#
_cell.length_a   1.000
_cell.length_b   1.000
_cell.length_c   1.000
_cell.angle_alpha   90.00
_cell.angle_beta   90.00
_cell.angle_gamma   90.00
#
_symmetry.space_group_name_H-M   'P 1'
#
loop_
_entity.id
_entity.type
_entity.pdbx_description
1 polymer ?
#
loop_
_entity_poly.entity_id
_entity_poly.type
_entity_poly.pdbx_seq_one_letter_code
_entity_poly.pdbx_strand_id
1 'polypeptide(L)'
;MEDFVHQAAAFISLCLGAIALVLIAFGAIEALIAIVGTVVNKDVSGARLREVFIKFARWLIAALTFQLGTDIVDTLVAPTWDDLGKLATVAVIRTFLTYFLDRDLDKYMERRMPPVEAGTHDRSLREQKY
;
A
#
# COMPACT_ATOMS: atom_id res chain seq x y z
N MET A 1 -26.23 -20.99 -20.01
CA MET A 1 -24.91 -20.42 -20.41
C MET A 1 -24.48 -19.32 -19.46
N GLU A 2 -25.40 -18.45 -19.01
CA GLU A 2 -25.14 -17.42 -17.98
C GLU A 2 -24.66 -18.01 -16.65
N ASP A 3 -25.29 -19.09 -16.14
CA ASP A 3 -24.87 -19.76 -14.90
C ASP A 3 -23.42 -20.24 -14.91
N PHE A 4 -22.95 -20.71 -16.07
CA PHE A 4 -21.57 -21.16 -16.25
C PHE A 4 -20.59 -19.99 -16.15
N VAL A 5 -20.94 -18.83 -16.70
CA VAL A 5 -20.11 -17.61 -16.65
C VAL A 5 -20.04 -17.08 -15.21
N HIS A 6 -21.16 -17.04 -14.50
CA HIS A 6 -21.18 -16.63 -13.08
C HIS A 6 -20.34 -17.56 -12.21
N GLN A 7 -20.46 -18.87 -12.40
CA GLN A 7 -19.72 -19.85 -11.61
C GLN A 7 -18.21 -19.79 -11.91
N ALA A 8 -17.83 -19.61 -13.18
CA ALA A 8 -16.44 -19.43 -13.57
C ALA A 8 -15.84 -18.16 -12.96
N ALA A 9 -16.54 -17.02 -13.03
CA ALA A 9 -16.06 -15.78 -12.46
C ALA A 9 -15.96 -15.84 -10.94
N ALA A 10 -16.94 -16.42 -10.24
CA ALA A 10 -16.86 -16.64 -8.79
C ALA A 10 -15.63 -17.49 -8.41
N PHE A 11 -15.33 -18.52 -9.19
CA PHE A 11 -14.14 -19.35 -8.98
C PHE A 11 -12.85 -18.57 -9.22
N ILE A 12 -12.79 -17.74 -10.26
CA ILE A 12 -11.62 -16.89 -10.57
C ILE A 12 -11.41 -15.85 -9.47
N SER A 13 -12.47 -15.12 -9.08
CA SER A 13 -12.44 -14.14 -8.00
C SER A 13 -11.95 -14.74 -6.69
N LEU A 14 -12.43 -15.94 -6.36
CA LEU A 14 -11.96 -16.70 -5.19
C LEU A 14 -10.48 -17.05 -5.29
N CYS A 15 -10.01 -17.54 -6.44
CA CYS A 15 -8.61 -17.86 -6.65
C CYS A 15 -7.70 -16.63 -6.53
N LEU A 16 -8.08 -15.51 -7.16
CA LEU A 16 -7.35 -14.24 -7.11
C LEU A 16 -7.31 -13.68 -5.68
N GLY A 17 -8.44 -13.71 -4.99
CA GLY A 17 -8.53 -13.29 -3.58
C GLY A 17 -7.69 -14.16 -2.66
N ALA A 18 -7.65 -15.48 -2.89
CA ALA A 18 -6.81 -16.41 -2.13
C ALA A 18 -5.32 -16.13 -2.34
N ILE A 19 -4.88 -15.87 -3.58
CA ILE A 19 -3.49 -15.50 -3.87
C ILE A 19 -3.12 -14.20 -3.15
N ALA A 20 -3.97 -13.17 -3.25
CA ALA A 20 -3.75 -11.91 -2.56
C ALA A 20 -3.61 -12.10 -1.04
N LEU A 21 -4.51 -12.87 -0.44
CA LEU A 21 -4.48 -13.19 1.00
C LEU A 21 -3.18 -13.88 1.40
N VAL A 22 -2.71 -14.85 0.62
CA VAL A 22 -1.45 -15.56 0.87
C VAL A 22 -0.25 -14.61 0.81
N LEU A 23 -0.21 -13.72 -0.18
CA LEU A 23 0.86 -12.73 -0.31
C LEU A 23 0.90 -11.76 0.88
N ILE A 24 -0.27 -11.27 1.31
CA ILE A 24 -0.38 -10.39 2.49
C ILE A 24 0.09 -11.13 3.73
N ALA A 25 -0.39 -12.36 3.94
CA ALA A 25 -0.05 -13.17 5.10
C ALA A 25 1.45 -13.46 5.15
N PHE A 26 2.04 -13.86 4.02
CA PHE A 26 3.48 -14.14 3.93
C PHE A 26 4.32 -12.89 4.23
N GLY A 27 4.00 -11.77 3.59
CA GLY A 27 4.71 -10.51 3.82
C GLY A 27 4.57 -10.02 5.26
N ALA A 28 3.41 -10.21 5.90
CA ALA A 28 3.18 -9.84 7.29
C ALA A 28 4.01 -10.70 8.25
N ILE A 29 4.09 -12.01 8.01
CA ILE A 29 4.93 -12.92 8.81
C ILE A 29 6.41 -12.55 8.67
N GLU A 30 6.90 -12.33 7.45
CA GLU A 30 8.29 -11.91 7.20
C GLU A 30 8.61 -10.60 7.93
N ALA A 31 7.73 -9.60 7.82
CA ALA A 31 7.88 -8.31 8.48
C ALA A 31 7.89 -8.43 10.01
N LEU A 32 7.00 -9.26 10.56
CA LEU A 32 6.91 -9.48 12.00
C LEU A 32 8.19 -10.13 12.55
N ILE A 33 8.68 -11.18 11.88
CA ILE A 33 9.92 -11.86 12.25
C ILE A 33 11.10 -10.88 12.23
N ALA A 34 11.19 -10.06 11.17
CA ALA A 34 12.26 -9.08 11.05
C ALA A 34 12.20 -8.02 12.17
N ILE A 35 11.01 -7.48 12.48
CA ILE A 35 10.82 -6.50 13.56
C ILE A 35 11.22 -7.11 14.90
N VAL A 36 10.74 -8.31 15.23
CA VAL A 36 11.09 -9.01 16.48
C VAL A 36 12.60 -9.22 16.57
N GLY A 37 13.24 -9.64 15.49
CA GLY A 37 14.70 -9.78 15.42
C GLY A 37 15.45 -8.47 15.71
N THR A 38 14.96 -7.33 15.21
CA THR A 38 15.58 -6.02 15.53
C THR A 38 15.46 -5.64 17.00
N VAL A 39 14.32 -5.95 17.63
CA VAL A 39 14.07 -5.65 19.05
C VAL A 39 14.92 -6.54 19.95
N VAL A 40 14.97 -7.84 19.66
CA VAL A 40 15.77 -8.80 20.44
C VAL A 40 17.26 -8.47 20.39
N ASN A 41 17.77 -8.07 19.23
CA ASN A 41 19.17 -7.68 19.07
C ASN A 41 19.48 -6.25 19.57
N LYS A 42 18.49 -5.54 20.15
CA LYS A 42 18.57 -4.12 20.57
C LYS A 42 19.04 -3.17 19.47
N ASP A 43 18.87 -3.58 18.22
CA ASP A 43 19.41 -2.94 17.02
C ASP A 43 18.31 -2.11 16.33
N VAL A 44 17.49 -1.44 17.16
CA VAL A 44 16.28 -0.72 16.75
C VAL A 44 16.66 0.65 16.20
N SER A 45 17.20 0.65 14.98
CA SER A 45 17.40 1.86 14.21
C SER A 45 16.17 2.15 13.34
N GLY A 46 15.78 3.42 13.26
CA GLY A 46 14.71 3.86 12.36
C GLY A 46 14.97 3.52 10.89
N ALA A 47 16.24 3.37 10.48
CA ALA A 47 16.60 2.92 9.14
C ALA A 47 16.24 1.44 8.89
N ARG A 48 16.45 0.56 9.88
CA ARG A 48 16.17 -0.87 9.75
C ARG A 48 14.67 -1.18 9.76
N LEU A 49 13.91 -0.50 10.62
CA LEU A 49 12.44 -0.60 10.60
C LEU A 49 11.87 -0.13 9.25
N ARG A 50 12.40 0.97 8.69
CA ARG A 50 12.00 1.46 7.37
C ARG A 50 12.26 0.44 6.28
N GLU A 51 13.40 -0.26 6.31
CA GLU A 51 13.70 -1.33 5.35
C GLU A 51 12.67 -2.47 5.41
N VAL A 52 12.28 -2.89 6.62
CA VAL A 52 11.24 -3.92 6.80
C VAL A 52 9.90 -3.46 6.22
N PHE A 53 9.49 -2.22 6.50
CA PHE A 53 8.25 -1.67 5.95
C PHE A 53 8.28 -1.55 4.42
N ILE A 54 9.42 -1.17 3.82
CA ILE A 54 9.57 -1.13 2.35
C ILE A 54 9.43 -2.54 1.76
N LYS A 55 10.03 -3.56 2.39
CA LYS A 55 9.85 -4.96 1.95
C LYS A 55 8.40 -5.41 2.06
N PHE A 56 7.74 -5.11 3.17
CA PHE A 56 6.33 -5.42 3.36
C PHE A 56 5.43 -4.71 2.35
N ALA A 57 5.70 -3.44 2.04
CA ALA A 57 4.97 -2.68 1.04
C ALA A 57 5.02 -3.35 -0.35
N ARG A 58 6.12 -4.01 -0.72
CA ARG A 58 6.20 -4.78 -1.97
C ARG A 58 5.22 -5.96 -2.01
N TRP A 59 5.08 -6.68 -0.89
CA TRP A 59 4.09 -7.74 -0.76
C TRP A 59 2.65 -7.21 -0.83
N LEU A 60 2.38 -6.07 -0.18
CA LEU A 60 1.07 -5.41 -0.25
C LEU A 60 0.72 -4.97 -1.66
N ILE A 61 1.66 -4.34 -2.38
CA ILE A 61 1.46 -3.93 -3.77
C ILE A 61 1.19 -5.15 -4.65
N ALA A 62 1.94 -6.23 -4.47
CA ALA A 62 1.70 -7.48 -5.20
C ALA A 62 0.32 -8.07 -4.90
N ALA A 63 -0.14 -8.07 -3.65
CA ALA A 63 -1.47 -8.54 -3.31
C ALA A 63 -2.58 -7.64 -3.91
N LEU A 64 -2.36 -6.32 -3.92
CA LEU A 64 -3.31 -5.34 -4.42
C LEU A 64 -3.61 -5.53 -5.91
N THR A 65 -2.64 -5.96 -6.72
CA THR A 65 -2.88 -6.24 -8.14
C THR A 65 -3.82 -7.44 -8.34
N PHE A 66 -3.69 -8.48 -7.51
CA PHE A 66 -4.62 -9.61 -7.52
C PHE A 66 -6.01 -9.21 -7.00
N GLN A 67 -6.08 -8.39 -5.95
CA GLN A 67 -7.35 -7.87 -5.46
C GLN A 67 -8.07 -7.01 -6.49
N LEU A 68 -7.34 -6.17 -7.24
CA LEU A 68 -7.91 -5.43 -8.37
C LEU A 68 -8.46 -6.39 -9.45
N GLY A 69 -7.75 -7.49 -9.70
CA GLY A 69 -8.24 -8.54 -10.59
C GLY A 69 -9.57 -9.15 -10.12
N THR A 70 -9.69 -9.46 -8.83
CA THR A 70 -10.96 -9.90 -8.22
C THR A 70 -12.07 -8.88 -8.46
N ASP A 71 -11.81 -7.60 -8.19
CA ASP A 71 -12.81 -6.54 -8.36
C ASP A 71 -13.25 -6.42 -9.83
N ILE A 72 -12.32 -6.50 -10.79
CA ILE A 72 -12.64 -6.48 -12.23
C ILE A 72 -13.50 -7.67 -12.62
N VAL A 73 -13.13 -8.89 -12.20
CA VAL A 73 -13.88 -10.11 -12.52
C VAL A 73 -15.30 -10.03 -11.98
N ASP A 74 -15.48 -9.56 -10.74
CA ASP A 74 -16.79 -9.38 -10.12
C ASP A 74 -17.66 -8.35 -10.89
N THR A 75 -17.07 -7.24 -11.36
CA THR A 75 -17.81 -6.26 -12.18
C THR A 75 -18.22 -6.78 -13.56
N LEU A 76 -17.50 -7.77 -14.12
CA LEU A 76 -17.83 -8.35 -15.43
C LEU A 76 -19.04 -9.29 -15.40
N VAL A 77 -19.36 -9.85 -14.23
CA VAL A 77 -20.40 -10.87 -14.09
C VAL A 77 -21.53 -10.48 -13.14
N ALA A 78 -21.67 -9.23 -12.73
CA ALA A 78 -22.79 -8.81 -11.88
C ALA A 78 -23.98 -8.30 -12.73
N PRO A 79 -25.11 -9.04 -12.86
CA PRO A 79 -26.31 -8.56 -13.55
C PRO A 79 -27.41 -8.10 -12.56
N THR A 80 -27.13 -7.91 -11.28
CA THR A 80 -28.12 -7.57 -10.23
C THR A 80 -27.70 -6.37 -9.39
N TRP A 81 -28.63 -5.46 -9.13
CA TRP A 81 -28.40 -4.21 -8.38
C TRP A 81 -27.90 -4.41 -6.94
N ASP A 82 -28.28 -5.51 -6.28
CA ASP A 82 -27.87 -5.84 -4.91
C ASP A 82 -26.40 -6.23 -4.80
N ASP A 83 -25.89 -7.00 -5.76
CA ASP A 83 -24.49 -7.44 -5.75
C ASP A 83 -23.57 -6.33 -6.23
N LEU A 84 -24.04 -5.48 -7.15
CA LEU A 84 -23.37 -4.22 -7.50
C LEU A 84 -23.25 -3.30 -6.28
N GLY A 85 -24.26 -3.24 -5.41
CA GLY A 85 -24.24 -2.46 -4.16
C GLY A 85 -23.21 -2.96 -3.14
N LYS A 86 -23.08 -4.27 -2.95
CA LYS A 86 -22.05 -4.86 -2.08
C LYS A 86 -20.65 -4.61 -2.62
N LEU A 87 -20.45 -4.80 -3.93
CA LEU A 87 -19.18 -4.56 -4.58
C LEU A 87 -18.77 -3.08 -4.54
N ALA A 88 -19.71 -2.17 -4.81
CA ALA A 88 -19.50 -0.73 -4.68
C ALA A 88 -19.15 -0.33 -3.24
N THR A 89 -19.77 -0.96 -2.23
CA THR A 89 -19.45 -0.72 -0.82
C THR A 89 -18.00 -1.10 -0.50
N VAL A 90 -17.55 -2.29 -0.94
CA VAL A 90 -16.16 -2.74 -0.76
C VAL A 90 -15.18 -1.81 -1.49
N ALA A 91 -15.50 -1.39 -2.72
CA ALA A 91 -14.68 -0.47 -3.51
C ALA A 91 -14.56 0.92 -2.85
N VAL A 92 -15.65 1.45 -2.31
CA VAL A 92 -15.65 2.72 -1.56
C VAL A 92 -14.80 2.61 -0.31
N ILE A 93 -14.95 1.53 0.48
CA ILE A 93 -14.14 1.30 1.69
C ILE A 93 -12.66 1.25 1.31
N ARG A 94 -12.30 0.49 0.26
CA ARG A 94 -10.89 0.39 -0.18
C ARG A 94 -10.35 1.76 -0.59
N THR A 95 -11.08 2.48 -1.42
CA THR A 95 -10.64 3.81 -1.90
C THR A 95 -10.44 4.78 -0.73
N PHE A 96 -11.36 4.78 0.22
CA PHE A 96 -11.30 5.66 1.37
C PHE A 96 -10.12 5.32 2.30
N LEU A 97 -9.93 4.03 2.63
CA LEU A 97 -8.83 3.58 3.48
C LEU A 97 -7.47 3.82 2.83
N THR A 98 -7.31 3.49 1.55
CA THR A 98 -6.06 3.70 0.81
C THR A 98 -5.75 5.21 0.72
N TYR A 99 -6.73 6.05 0.42
CA TYR A 99 -6.54 7.51 0.37
C TYR A 99 -6.11 8.10 1.72
N PHE A 100 -6.76 7.69 2.82
CA PHE A 100 -6.40 8.19 4.16
C PHE A 100 -5.01 7.71 4.59
N LEU A 101 -4.66 6.47 4.29
CA LEU A 101 -3.36 5.91 4.65
C LEU A 101 -2.23 6.65 3.92
N ASP A 102 -2.36 6.88 2.61
CA ASP A 102 -1.38 7.60 1.80
C ASP A 102 -1.22 9.05 2.29
N ARG A 103 -2.35 9.73 2.55
CA ARG A 103 -2.37 11.10 3.06
C ARG A 103 -1.75 11.24 4.45
N ASP A 104 -1.88 10.23 5.31
CA ASP A 104 -1.23 10.26 6.61
C ASP A 104 0.27 10.01 6.48
N LEU A 105 0.71 9.09 5.61
CA LEU A 105 2.11 8.89 5.28
C LEU A 105 2.79 10.18 4.77
N ASP A 106 2.15 10.92 3.85
CA ASP A 106 2.68 12.17 3.31
C ASP A 106 2.93 13.21 4.41
N LYS A 107 1.98 13.41 5.33
CA LYS A 107 2.15 14.33 6.46
C LYS A 107 3.33 13.96 7.36
N TYR A 108 3.63 12.67 7.51
CA TYR A 108 4.79 12.22 8.28
C TYR A 108 6.11 12.43 7.53
N MET A 109 6.11 12.38 6.20
CA MET A 109 7.30 12.65 5.38
C MET A 109 7.61 14.15 5.30
N GLU A 110 6.58 14.99 5.18
CA GLU A 110 6.70 16.46 5.09
C GLU A 110 7.30 17.06 6.37
N ARG A 111 6.97 16.50 7.55
CA ARG A 111 7.55 16.90 8.84
C ARG A 111 9.02 16.50 9.05
N ARG A 112 9.59 15.68 8.16
CA ARG A 112 10.98 15.20 8.26
C ARG A 112 11.94 15.87 7.29
N MET A 113 11.47 16.72 6.40
CA MET A 113 12.36 17.57 5.62
C MET A 113 12.71 18.79 6.49
N PRO A 114 13.95 18.94 7.00
CA PRO A 114 14.38 20.23 7.52
C PRO A 114 14.21 21.26 6.40
N PRO A 115 13.93 22.54 6.72
CA PRO A 115 13.85 23.58 5.72
C PRO A 115 15.10 23.48 4.85
N VAL A 116 14.92 23.22 3.55
CA VAL A 116 16.01 23.42 2.61
C VAL A 116 16.32 24.90 2.72
N GLU A 117 17.40 25.23 3.43
CA GLU A 117 17.93 26.58 3.49
C GLU A 117 18.16 27.00 2.05
N ALA A 118 17.20 27.75 1.52
CA ALA A 118 17.25 28.35 0.20
C ALA A 118 18.41 29.33 0.23
N GLY A 119 19.56 28.88 -0.24
CA GLY A 119 20.70 29.70 -0.61
C GLY A 119 21.13 30.73 0.43
N THR A 120 22.05 30.34 1.30
CA THR A 120 23.13 31.25 1.71
C THR A 120 24.06 31.45 0.50
N HIS A 121 23.50 31.96 -0.61
CA HIS A 121 24.28 32.40 -1.74
C HIS A 121 24.74 33.83 -1.42
N ASP A 122 25.97 33.88 -0.94
CA ASP A 122 26.93 34.93 -1.24
C ASP A 122 26.57 36.36 -0.81
N ARG A 123 26.93 36.69 0.44
CA ARG A 123 27.19 38.07 0.89
C ARG A 123 28.68 38.37 1.07
N SER A 124 29.59 37.45 0.75
CA SER A 124 31.03 37.64 0.96
C SER A 124 31.73 38.36 -0.19
N LEU A 125 31.10 38.48 -1.38
CA LEU A 125 31.70 39.21 -2.51
C LEU A 125 31.38 40.72 -2.54
N ARG A 126 30.57 41.26 -1.62
CA ARG A 126 30.20 42.70 -1.61
C ARG A 126 31.10 43.58 -0.73
N GLU A 127 31.92 43.01 0.15
CA GLU A 127 32.77 43.81 1.06
C GLU A 127 34.24 43.95 0.61
N GLN A 128 34.63 43.38 -0.54
CA GLN A 128 36.00 43.51 -1.04
C GLN A 128 36.17 44.63 -2.09
N LYS A 129 35.19 45.54 -2.24
CA LYS A 129 35.22 46.59 -3.29
C LYS A 129 35.01 48.02 -2.79
N TYR A 130 35.29 48.32 -1.53
CA TYR A 130 35.41 49.69 -1.05
C TYR A 130 36.62 49.86 -0.14
#